data_AF-A0A699ZUJ5-F1
#
_entry.id   AF-A0A699ZUJ5-F1
#
_cell.length_a   1.000
_cell.length_b   1.000
_cell.length_c   1.000
_cell.angle_alpha   90.00
_cell.angle_beta   90.00
_cell.angle_gamma   90.00
#
_symmetry.space_group_name_H-M   'P 1'
#
loop_
_entity.id
_entity.type
_entity.pdbx_description
1 polymer ?
#
loop_
_entity_poly.entity_id
_entity_poly.type
_entity_poly.pdbx_seq_one_letter_code
_entity_poly.pdbx_strand_id
1 'polypeptide(L)'
;MQQELKAAAAHQESGKGPQRDKYLQQLRGMTFKHVAFRTLWLEPGDYPLLLGTADIGVSLHASSSGLDLPMKVVDMFGSGLPVFALAYSCIHELVEEGQTGLLFSDAPQLALNLQTLLTGFPAHPSSQLLHMQQRVAAQEQALRWEENWSKVAWPCIRP
;
A
#
# COMPACT_ATOMS: atom_id res chain seq x y z
N MET A 1 -23.18 -9.30 -12.25
CA MET A 1 -22.71 -8.34 -11.22
C MET A 1 -21.27 -8.01 -11.56
N GLN A 2 -21.01 -6.87 -12.21
CA GLN A 2 -19.64 -6.47 -12.58
C GLN A 2 -18.94 -5.98 -11.30
N GLN A 3 -18.08 -6.81 -10.72
CA GLN A 3 -17.17 -6.36 -9.68
C GLN A 3 -16.06 -5.55 -10.36
N GLU A 4 -16.12 -4.23 -10.17
CA GLU A 4 -15.08 -3.30 -10.61
C GLU A 4 -13.81 -3.53 -9.78
N LEU A 5 -12.65 -3.50 -10.45
CA LEU A 5 -11.34 -3.47 -9.81
C LEU A 5 -11.26 -2.22 -8.93
N LYS A 6 -11.29 -2.38 -7.60
CA LYS A 6 -11.09 -1.28 -6.65
C LYS A 6 -9.63 -1.28 -6.21
N ALA A 7 -8.75 -0.75 -7.06
CA ALA A 7 -7.42 -0.35 -6.61
C ALA A 7 -7.56 0.89 -5.72
N ALA A 8 -7.35 0.74 -4.41
CA ALA A 8 -7.27 1.89 -3.51
C ALA A 8 -5.85 2.46 -3.55
N ALA A 9 -5.64 3.46 -4.40
CA ALA A 9 -4.50 4.35 -4.25
C ALA A 9 -4.81 5.35 -3.13
N ALA A 10 -4.51 5.01 -1.89
CA ALA A 10 -4.55 5.96 -0.78
C ALA A 10 -3.36 6.93 -0.93
N HIS A 11 -3.55 7.99 -1.72
CA HIS A 11 -2.58 9.08 -1.80
C HIS A 11 -2.79 9.99 -0.58
N GLN A 12 -2.09 9.68 0.50
CA GLN A 12 -2.06 10.45 1.76
C GLN A 12 -1.39 11.84 1.61
N GLU A 13 -1.15 12.31 0.38
CA GLU A 13 -0.81 13.71 0.09
C GLU A 13 -2.03 14.56 -0.31
N SER A 14 -3.25 14.01 -0.26
CA SER A 14 -4.48 14.85 -0.23
C SER A 14 -4.74 15.43 1.17
N GLY A 15 -3.69 15.63 1.97
CA GLY A 15 -3.70 16.43 3.19
C GLY A 15 -4.02 17.90 2.88
N LYS A 16 -4.13 18.72 3.93
CA LYS A 16 -4.37 20.18 3.85
C LYS A 16 -3.15 20.95 3.27
N GLY A 17 -2.44 20.36 2.31
CA GLY A 17 -1.27 20.93 1.68
C GLY A 17 -1.65 22.00 0.63
N PRO A 18 -0.77 22.99 0.40
CA PRO A 18 -1.04 24.12 -0.49
C PRO A 18 -1.27 23.71 -1.96
N GLN A 19 -0.84 22.51 -2.35
CA GLN A 19 -0.98 22.01 -3.73
C GLN A 19 -2.29 21.24 -3.98
N ARG A 20 -3.13 21.02 -2.96
CA ARG A 20 -4.34 20.20 -3.06
C ARG A 20 -5.25 20.64 -4.20
N ASP A 21 -5.58 21.93 -4.28
CA ASP A 21 -6.55 22.44 -5.25
C ASP A 21 -6.03 22.34 -6.69
N LYS A 22 -4.72 22.55 -6.89
CA LYS A 22 -4.04 22.35 -8.16
C LYS A 22 -4.23 20.91 -8.66
N TYR A 23 -3.96 19.91 -7.82
CA TYR A 23 -4.10 18.51 -8.21
C TYR A 23 -5.56 18.13 -8.44
N LEU A 24 -6.48 18.58 -7.57
CA LEU A 24 -7.92 18.35 -7.76
C LEU A 24 -8.42 18.91 -9.11
N GLN A 25 -7.91 20.06 -9.54
CA GLN A 25 -8.24 20.63 -10.85
C GLN A 25 -7.68 19.78 -11.99
N GLN A 26 -6.44 19.30 -11.90
CA GLN A 26 -5.85 18.41 -12.90
C GLN A 26 -6.65 17.11 -13.03
N LEU A 27 -7.05 16.50 -11.90
CA LEU A 27 -7.83 15.27 -11.87
C LEU A 27 -9.20 15.42 -12.56
N ARG A 28 -9.86 16.57 -12.42
CA ARG A 28 -11.15 16.85 -13.09
C ARG A 28 -11.03 16.89 -14.61
N GLY A 29 -9.87 17.25 -15.14
CA GLY A 29 -9.60 17.27 -16.57
C GLY A 29 -9.27 15.89 -17.16
N MET A 30 -9.05 14.88 -16.31
CA MET A 30 -8.71 13.53 -16.75
C MET A 30 -9.96 12.67 -16.88
N THR A 31 -10.04 11.90 -17.97
CA THR A 31 -11.13 10.93 -18.18
C THR A 31 -10.54 9.53 -18.26
N PHE A 32 -10.91 8.68 -17.30
CA PHE A 32 -10.51 7.27 -17.27
C PHE A 32 -11.75 6.38 -17.21
N LYS A 33 -11.66 5.19 -17.81
CA LYS A 33 -12.78 4.23 -17.84
C LYS A 33 -12.91 3.41 -16.54
N HIS A 34 -11.79 3.11 -15.90
CA HIS A 34 -11.72 2.19 -14.75
C HIS A 34 -10.99 2.79 -13.55
N VAL A 35 -10.84 4.11 -13.52
CA VAL A 35 -10.15 4.82 -12.44
C VAL A 35 -11.10 5.85 -11.85
N ALA A 36 -11.24 5.81 -10.53
CA ALA A 36 -12.02 6.76 -9.77
C ALA A 36 -11.12 7.47 -8.76
N PHE A 37 -11.08 8.80 -8.83
CA PHE A 37 -10.39 9.60 -7.81
C PHE A 37 -11.32 9.89 -6.64
N ARG A 38 -10.85 9.68 -5.42
CA ARG A 38 -11.56 10.00 -4.18
C ARG A 38 -10.62 10.73 -3.22
N THR A 39 -11.03 11.90 -2.76
CA THR A 39 -10.32 12.64 -1.71
C THR A 39 -11.21 12.71 -0.49
N LEU A 40 -10.83 11.97 0.55
CA LEU A 40 -11.62 11.81 1.77
C LEU A 40 -10.79 12.27 2.96
N TRP A 41 -11.47 12.90 3.91
CA TRP A 41 -10.98 13.01 5.27
C TRP A 41 -11.60 11.86 6.05
N LEU A 42 -10.77 11.07 6.74
CA LEU A 42 -11.21 9.88 7.46
C LEU A 42 -10.82 10.02 8.92
N GLU A 43 -11.71 9.56 9.80
CA GLU A 43 -11.35 9.35 11.19
C GLU A 43 -10.35 8.19 11.31
N PRO A 44 -9.50 8.15 12.35
CA PRO A 44 -8.46 7.12 12.48
C PRO A 44 -8.98 5.67 12.39
N GLY A 45 -10.21 5.41 12.86
CA GLY A 45 -10.83 4.09 12.78
C GLY A 45 -11.34 3.71 11.38
N ASP A 46 -11.69 4.69 10.54
CA ASP A 46 -12.24 4.45 9.19
C ASP A 46 -11.15 4.16 8.17
N TYR A 47 -9.94 4.64 8.41
CA TYR A 47 -8.83 4.50 7.47
C TYR A 47 -8.42 3.03 7.25
N PRO A 48 -8.17 2.19 8.29
CA PRO A 48 -7.91 0.76 8.10
C PRO A 48 -9.08 0.03 7.45
N LEU A 49 -10.32 0.42 7.74
CA LEU A 49 -11.51 -0.18 7.12
C LEU A 49 -11.54 0.11 5.61
N LEU A 50 -11.24 1.34 5.20
CA LEU A 50 -11.15 1.69 3.79
C LEU A 50 -10.04 0.91 3.09
N LEU A 51 -8.86 0.82 3.69
CA LEU A 51 -7.74 0.04 3.16
C LEU A 51 -8.15 -1.43 2.98
N GLY A 52 -8.77 -2.04 3.99
CA GLY A 52 -9.25 -3.43 3.93
C GLY A 52 -10.31 -3.73 2.86
N THR A 53 -10.85 -2.71 2.16
CA THR A 53 -11.74 -2.91 1.01
C THR A 53 -11.01 -3.13 -0.32
N ALA A 54 -9.69 -2.93 -0.35
CA ALA A 54 -8.87 -3.10 -1.54
C ALA A 54 -8.26 -4.50 -1.61
N ASP A 55 -7.86 -4.91 -2.81
CA ASP A 55 -7.14 -6.18 -3.01
C ASP A 55 -5.61 -6.01 -2.93
N ILE A 56 -5.13 -4.81 -3.26
CA ILE A 56 -3.70 -4.46 -3.28
C ILE A 56 -3.49 -2.95 -3.05
N GLY A 57 -2.37 -2.62 -2.41
CA GLY A 57 -1.92 -1.24 -2.20
C GLY A 57 -0.85 -0.79 -3.19
N VAL A 58 -0.73 0.53 -3.41
CA VAL A 58 0.36 1.12 -4.22
C VAL A 58 1.02 2.27 -3.46
N SER A 59 2.33 2.18 -3.25
CA SER A 59 3.15 3.22 -2.63
C SER A 59 4.11 3.82 -3.65
N LEU A 60 3.85 5.09 -4.02
CA LEU A 60 4.78 5.91 -4.83
C LEU A 60 5.78 6.70 -3.98
N HIS A 61 5.87 6.43 -2.66
CA HIS A 61 6.78 7.20 -1.80
C HIS A 61 8.24 6.86 -2.14
N ALA A 62 9.05 7.89 -2.25
CA ALA A 62 10.51 7.79 -2.20
C ALA A 62 11.00 8.80 -1.16
N SER A 63 11.98 8.39 -0.38
CA SER A 63 12.68 9.28 0.53
C SER A 63 13.82 9.99 -0.21
N SER A 64 13.93 11.31 -0.04
CA SER A 64 15.07 12.08 -0.57
C SER A 64 16.39 11.73 0.12
N SER A 65 16.34 11.29 1.38
CA SER A 65 17.50 10.77 2.11
C SER A 65 17.82 9.31 1.71
N GLY A 66 16.80 8.60 1.20
CA GLY A 66 16.86 7.17 0.92
C GLY A 66 16.73 6.29 2.17
N LEU A 67 16.46 6.89 3.34
CA LEU A 67 16.47 6.21 4.64
C LEU A 67 15.08 6.11 5.27
N ASP A 68 14.13 6.93 4.85
CA ASP A 68 12.79 6.93 5.46
C ASP A 68 11.92 5.82 4.88
N LEU A 69 11.39 4.97 5.76
CA LEU A 69 10.42 3.95 5.38
C LEU A 69 9.02 4.56 5.19
N PRO A 70 8.23 4.07 4.22
CA PRO A 70 6.93 4.63 3.94
C PRO A 70 5.89 4.10 4.93
N MET A 71 5.51 4.90 5.92
CA MET A 71 4.52 4.50 6.94
C MET A 71 3.19 3.99 6.36
N LYS A 72 2.77 4.52 5.20
CA LYS A 72 1.58 4.02 4.50
C LYS A 72 1.65 2.55 4.12
N VAL A 73 2.84 1.99 3.88
CA VAL A 73 3.01 0.56 3.61
C VAL A 73 2.76 -0.25 4.88
N VAL A 74 3.17 0.26 6.05
CA VAL A 74 2.85 -0.35 7.34
C VAL A 74 1.34 -0.35 7.58
N ASP A 75 0.65 0.75 7.28
CA ASP A 75 -0.81 0.82 7.39
C ASP A 75 -1.53 -0.18 6.45
N MET A 76 -1.01 -0.33 5.24
CA MET A 76 -1.51 -1.29 4.25
C MET A 76 -1.30 -2.73 4.73
N PHE A 77 -0.11 -3.06 5.24
CA PHE A 77 0.13 -4.37 5.84
C PHE A 77 -0.78 -4.66 7.03
N GLY A 78 -0.90 -3.72 7.97
CA GLY A 78 -1.82 -3.83 9.11
C GLY A 78 -3.28 -4.00 8.73
N SER A 79 -3.65 -3.62 7.50
CA SER A 79 -4.99 -3.83 6.91
C SER A 79 -5.09 -5.08 6.03
N GLY A 80 -4.04 -5.91 5.96
CA GLY A 80 -3.99 -7.16 5.20
C GLY A 80 -3.64 -7.00 3.72
N LEU A 81 -3.18 -5.82 3.28
CA LEU A 81 -2.92 -5.53 1.87
C LEU A 81 -1.46 -5.80 1.50
N PRO A 82 -1.16 -6.68 0.53
CA PRO A 82 0.14 -6.65 -0.12
C PRO A 82 0.28 -5.35 -0.93
N VAL A 83 1.52 -4.98 -1.24
CA VAL A 83 1.81 -3.67 -1.87
C VAL A 83 2.64 -3.78 -3.15
N PHE A 84 2.39 -2.86 -4.08
CA PHE A 84 3.41 -2.42 -5.01
C PHE A 84 4.13 -1.22 -4.41
N ALA A 85 5.45 -1.26 -4.30
CA ALA A 85 6.23 -0.16 -3.74
C ALA A 85 7.31 0.33 -4.71
N LEU A 86 7.45 1.66 -4.81
CA LEU A 86 8.53 2.28 -5.56
C LEU A 86 9.88 1.86 -4.97
N ALA A 87 10.81 1.44 -5.81
CA ALA A 87 12.13 1.00 -5.40
C ALA A 87 13.01 2.20 -5.01
N TYR A 88 13.54 2.18 -3.80
CA TYR A 88 14.56 3.11 -3.30
C TYR A 88 15.37 2.46 -2.18
N SER A 89 16.47 3.10 -1.75
CA SER A 89 17.55 2.44 -0.99
C SER A 89 17.09 1.57 0.19
N CYS A 90 16.24 2.05 1.10
CA CYS A 90 15.81 1.29 2.27
C CYS A 90 14.48 0.52 2.13
N ILE A 91 13.78 0.57 0.99
CA ILE A 91 12.42 -0.03 0.89
C ILE A 91 12.39 -1.54 1.17
N HIS A 92 13.49 -2.23 0.89
CA HIS A 92 13.66 -3.67 1.08
C HIS A 92 13.68 -4.07 2.56
N GLU A 93 13.91 -3.14 3.49
CA GLU A 93 13.79 -3.38 4.93
C GLU A 93 12.33 -3.56 5.35
N LEU A 94 11.38 -3.04 4.57
CA LEU A 94 9.95 -3.16 4.84
C LEU A 94 9.22 -4.12 3.89
N VAL A 95 9.54 -4.09 2.59
CA VAL A 95 8.87 -4.91 1.58
C VAL A 95 9.76 -6.09 1.17
N GLU A 96 9.30 -7.29 1.47
CA GLU A 96 9.93 -8.54 1.02
C GLU A 96 9.41 -8.87 -0.39
N GLU A 97 10.25 -8.65 -1.40
CA GLU A 97 9.86 -8.82 -2.80
C GLU A 97 9.38 -10.26 -3.11
N GLY A 98 8.19 -10.35 -3.69
CA GLY A 98 7.50 -11.60 -3.99
C GLY A 98 6.83 -12.27 -2.78
N GLN A 99 7.03 -11.75 -1.56
CA GLN A 99 6.41 -12.26 -0.33
C GLN A 99 5.33 -11.32 0.19
N THR A 100 5.63 -10.07 0.49
CA THR A 100 4.65 -9.09 1.00
C THR A 100 4.28 -8.04 -0.03
N GLY A 101 5.07 -7.94 -1.10
CA GLY A 101 4.80 -7.02 -2.19
C GLY A 101 5.71 -7.21 -3.38
N LEU A 102 5.56 -6.35 -4.38
CA LEU A 102 6.42 -6.29 -5.56
C LEU A 102 7.00 -4.88 -5.70
N LEU A 103 8.29 -4.80 -6.01
CA LEU A 103 8.95 -3.52 -6.23
C LEU A 103 8.83 -3.09 -7.70
N PHE A 104 8.82 -1.78 -7.93
CA PHE A 104 8.91 -1.21 -9.27
C PHE A 104 9.74 0.06 -9.26
N SER A 105 10.42 0.36 -10.35
CA SER A 105 11.24 1.57 -10.51
C SER A 105 10.59 2.62 -11.39
N ASP A 106 9.62 2.21 -12.21
CA ASP A 106 8.95 3.09 -13.18
C ASP A 106 7.50 2.68 -13.47
N ALA A 107 6.80 3.53 -14.23
CA ALA A 107 5.41 3.30 -14.61
C ALA A 107 5.21 2.07 -15.52
N PRO A 108 6.06 1.81 -16.54
CA PRO A 108 5.97 0.58 -17.34
C PRO A 108 6.05 -0.70 -16.49
N GLN A 109 6.99 -0.76 -15.54
CA GLN A 109 7.14 -1.90 -14.65
C GLN A 109 5.93 -2.07 -13.73
N LEU A 110 5.43 -0.97 -13.16
CA LEU A 110 4.19 -1.02 -12.36
C LEU A 110 3.00 -1.54 -13.18
N ALA A 111 2.86 -1.09 -14.42
CA ALA A 111 1.79 -1.54 -15.31
C ALA A 111 1.91 -3.02 -15.67
N LEU A 112 3.12 -3.52 -15.90
CA LEU A 112 3.38 -4.95 -16.16
C LEU A 112 3.07 -5.80 -14.92
N ASN A 113 3.52 -5.34 -13.75
CA ASN A 113 3.27 -6.00 -12.47
C ASN A 113 1.76 -6.10 -12.19
N LEU A 114 1.00 -5.02 -12.38
CA LEU A 114 -0.45 -5.01 -12.25
C LEU A 114 -1.12 -5.99 -13.21
N GLN A 115 -0.76 -5.96 -14.50
CA GLN A 115 -1.35 -6.87 -15.50
C GLN A 115 -1.08 -8.34 -15.16
N THR A 116 0.17 -8.67 -14.83
CA THR A 116 0.57 -10.03 -14.50
C THR A 116 -0.15 -10.52 -13.25
N LEU A 117 -0.15 -9.72 -12.20
CA LEU A 117 -0.69 -10.13 -10.91
C LEU A 117 -2.22 -10.23 -10.91
N LEU A 118 -2.90 -9.35 -11.65
CA LEU A 118 -4.36 -9.27 -11.72
C LEU A 118 -4.94 -10.05 -12.90
N THR A 119 -4.13 -10.84 -13.61
CA THR A 119 -4.63 -11.72 -14.67
C THR A 119 -5.66 -12.69 -14.09
N GLY A 120 -6.85 -12.75 -14.69
CA GLY A 120 -7.95 -13.60 -14.25
C GLY A 120 -8.80 -13.03 -13.11
N PHE A 121 -8.40 -11.90 -12.50
CA PHE A 121 -9.17 -11.27 -11.43
C PHE A 121 -10.54 -10.75 -11.94
N PRO A 122 -11.63 -10.84 -11.15
CA PRO A 122 -11.71 -11.43 -9.80
C PRO A 122 -11.98 -12.94 -9.77
N ALA A 123 -12.30 -13.56 -10.92
CA ALA A 123 -12.76 -14.95 -10.96
C ALA A 123 -11.67 -15.98 -10.61
N HIS A 124 -10.43 -15.70 -11.03
CA HIS A 124 -9.27 -16.57 -10.85
C HIS A 124 -8.06 -15.71 -10.43
N PRO A 125 -8.00 -15.29 -9.14
CA PRO A 125 -6.85 -14.56 -8.63
C PRO A 125 -5.55 -15.35 -8.86
N SER A 126 -4.48 -14.65 -9.23
CA SER A 126 -3.18 -15.31 -9.42
C SER A 126 -2.69 -15.95 -8.13
N SER A 127 -1.97 -17.06 -8.24
CA SER A 127 -1.33 -17.72 -7.09
C SER A 127 -0.40 -16.77 -6.34
N GLN A 128 0.27 -15.88 -7.07
CA GLN A 128 1.16 -14.88 -6.50
C GLN A 128 0.39 -13.86 -5.63
N LEU A 129 -0.78 -13.39 -6.06
CA LEU A 129 -1.60 -12.47 -5.26
C LEU A 129 -2.05 -13.14 -3.96
N LEU A 130 -2.58 -14.36 -4.06
CA LEU A 130 -3.04 -15.13 -2.91
C LEU A 130 -1.90 -15.42 -1.93
N HIS A 131 -0.72 -15.79 -2.45
CA HIS A 131 0.48 -15.99 -1.66
C HIS A 131 0.84 -14.72 -0.88
N MET A 132 0.89 -13.56 -1.56
CA MET A 132 1.27 -12.32 -0.88
C MET A 132 0.28 -11.88 0.19
N GLN A 133 -1.03 -12.02 -0.07
CA GLN A 133 -2.07 -11.75 0.93
C GLN A 133 -1.91 -12.65 2.18
N GLN A 134 -1.62 -13.94 1.98
CA GLN A 134 -1.38 -14.88 3.08
C GLN A 134 -0.12 -14.52 3.89
N ARG A 135 0.96 -14.11 3.22
CA ARG A 135 2.21 -13.69 3.87
C ARG A 135 2.02 -12.45 4.74
N VAL A 136 1.34 -11.41 4.21
CA VAL A 136 1.02 -10.21 4.98
C VAL A 136 0.17 -10.55 6.21
N ALA A 137 -0.88 -11.35 6.03
CA ALA A 137 -1.74 -11.77 7.15
C ALA A 137 -0.96 -12.54 8.23
N ALA A 138 -0.04 -13.43 7.84
CA ALA A 138 0.79 -14.18 8.77
C ALA A 138 1.76 -13.29 9.56
N GLN A 139 2.37 -12.30 8.89
CA GLN A 139 3.32 -11.38 9.52
C GLN A 139 2.64 -10.45 10.54
N GLU A 140 1.48 -9.89 10.20
CA GLU A 140 0.73 -9.00 11.10
C GLU A 140 0.13 -9.73 12.31
N GLN A 141 -0.23 -11.01 12.16
CA GLN A 141 -0.69 -11.82 13.29
C GLN A 141 0.43 -12.12 14.28
N ALA A 142 1.68 -12.17 13.83
CA ALA A 142 2.82 -12.53 14.66
C ALA A 142 3.37 -11.39 15.52
N LEU A 143 3.07 -10.12 15.17
CA LEU A 143 3.74 -8.96 15.75
C LEU A 143 2.73 -7.90 16.21
N ARG A 144 2.23 -8.04 17.44
CA ARG A 144 1.49 -6.96 18.11
C ARG A 144 2.44 -5.95 18.72
N TRP A 145 2.08 -4.66 18.67
CA TRP A 145 2.90 -3.56 19.18
C TRP A 145 3.39 -3.81 20.62
N GLU A 146 2.48 -4.14 21.54
CA GLU A 146 2.81 -4.33 22.95
C GLU A 146 3.82 -5.47 23.17
N GLU A 147 3.64 -6.58 22.45
CA GLU A 147 4.53 -7.74 22.53
C GLU A 147 5.90 -7.43 21.93
N ASN A 148 5.92 -6.76 20.78
CA ASN A 148 7.16 -6.39 20.10
C ASN A 148 7.93 -5.33 20.89
N TRP A 149 7.23 -4.34 21.45
CA TRP A 149 7.79 -3.33 22.35
C TRP A 149 8.46 -3.99 23.55
N SER A 150 7.76 -4.88 24.23
CA SER A 150 8.26 -5.59 25.41
C SER A 150 9.47 -6.48 25.10
N LYS A 151 9.50 -7.12 23.92
CA LYS A 151 10.57 -8.04 23.51
C LYS A 151 11.81 -7.35 22.96
N VAL A 152 11.66 -6.24 22.24
CA VAL A 152 12.74 -5.63 21.44
C VAL A 152 13.16 -4.27 21.97
N ALA A 153 12.20 -3.34 22.12
CA ALA A 153 12.51 -1.96 22.47
C ALA A 153 12.79 -1.81 23.97
N TRP A 154 11.91 -2.38 24.81
CA TRP A 154 11.96 -2.25 26.27
C TRP A 154 13.30 -2.70 26.89
N PRO A 155 13.92 -3.82 26.48
CA PRO A 155 15.22 -4.25 27.03
C PRO A 155 16.37 -3.27 26.71
N CYS A 156 16.28 -2.51 25.62
CA CYS A 156 17.34 -1.60 25.18
C CYS A 156 17.28 -0.22 25.87
N ILE A 157 16.11 0.15 26.40
CA ILE A 157 15.86 1.45 27.04
C ILE A 157 15.70 1.36 28.56
N ARG A 158 15.69 0.15 29.11
CA ARG A 158 15.71 -0.07 30.55
C ARG A 158 17.15 0.13 31.07
N PRO A 159 17.37 0.96 32.10
CA PRO A 159 18.67 1.15 32.72
C PRO A 159 19.23 -0.13 33.33
#